data_AF-A0A7T4MSY4-F1
#
_entry.id   AF-A0A7T4MSY4-F1
#
_cell.length_a   1.000
_cell.length_b   1.000
_cell.length_c   1.000
_cell.angle_alpha   90.00
_cell.angle_beta   90.00
_cell.angle_gamma   90.00
#
_symmetry.space_group_name_H-M   'P 1'
#
loop_
_entity.id
_entity.type
_entity.pdbx_description
1 polymer ?
#
loop_
_entity_poly.entity_id
_entity_poly.type
_entity_poly.pdbx_seq_one_letter_code
_entity_poly.pdbx_strand_id
1 'polypeptide(L)'
;MPAPCVRERLLRPDSPVDLARTLAVLRRGTSDPTVRIRSGSHGTRAVLTARIPEDTGAGLTAVLEQGPHLAPDAAAREAASGPACWPILVRAWGRDPEEVAAFLDRAAALTGLADDWPGFAASPEHRLIPAGIRAAFRTRPGLRLSSSGWIFRHAVSAVFEQKVTGAEAIGAWQRLTREHADPAPSPGRTAPVWARDLVLPLTPLQWRRIPSWHWRTAGVDAPRSAAVGRLAEAAGSLIRVEEARRAAAPVVEGPAPDVAASDTGPAAGGAAHGVAALARGLAAVPGIGPWTVAETMQRSHGLPDAISVGDYHLAHGVCYALEGRAGDDERMLRLLRPWAGNRQRVVRMILAAGPRLPRRGPRVAPQAHRFGG
;
A
#
# COMPACT_ATOMS: atom_id res chain seq x y z
N MET A 1 5.88 -31.82 -12.97
CA MET A 1 5.31 -30.45 -13.13
C MET A 1 6.36 -29.59 -13.80
N PRO A 2 6.01 -28.71 -14.76
CA PRO A 2 6.98 -27.80 -15.36
C PRO A 2 7.60 -26.88 -14.30
N ALA A 3 8.86 -26.49 -14.50
CA ALA A 3 9.56 -25.57 -13.62
C ALA A 3 8.85 -24.19 -13.66
N PRO A 4 8.76 -23.48 -12.52
CA PRO A 4 8.16 -22.14 -12.49
C PRO A 4 8.96 -21.18 -13.38
N CYS A 5 8.25 -20.30 -14.10
CA CYS A 5 8.88 -19.18 -14.79
C CYS A 5 9.49 -18.24 -13.75
N VAL A 6 10.72 -17.78 -13.98
CA VAL A 6 11.41 -16.80 -13.12
C VAL A 6 11.84 -15.63 -14.00
N ARG A 7 11.53 -14.41 -13.55
CA ARG A 7 11.98 -13.16 -14.20
C ARG A 7 12.48 -12.19 -13.16
N GLU A 8 13.34 -11.27 -13.59
CA GLU A 8 13.87 -10.22 -12.74
C GLU A 8 13.96 -8.87 -13.45
N ARG A 9 13.90 -7.80 -12.67
CA ARG A 9 14.05 -6.41 -13.12
C ARG A 9 14.85 -5.64 -12.07
N LEU A 10 15.94 -5.01 -12.50
CA LEU A 10 16.74 -4.11 -11.66
C LEU A 10 16.25 -2.68 -11.87
N LEU A 11 15.82 -2.03 -10.80
CA LEU A 11 15.36 -0.65 -10.79
C LEU A 11 16.43 0.22 -10.15
N ARG A 12 16.74 1.36 -10.77
CA ARG A 12 17.69 2.34 -10.25
C ARG A 12 16.91 3.59 -9.84
N PRO A 13 16.85 3.92 -8.54
CA PRO A 13 16.18 5.15 -8.10
C PRO A 13 16.98 6.39 -8.51
N ASP A 14 16.37 7.28 -9.29
CA ASP A 14 16.94 8.60 -9.60
C ASP A 14 16.72 9.61 -8.45
N SER A 15 15.96 9.20 -7.44
CA SER A 15 15.72 9.95 -6.22
C SER A 15 15.45 8.99 -5.04
N PRO A 16 15.65 9.41 -3.78
CA PRO A 16 15.56 8.50 -2.64
C PRO A 16 14.24 7.75 -2.54
N VAL A 17 14.31 6.44 -2.29
CA VAL A 17 13.20 5.52 -2.00
C VAL A 17 13.58 4.62 -0.82
N ASP A 18 12.86 4.75 0.29
CA ASP A 18 12.89 3.80 1.41
C ASP A 18 11.88 2.69 1.08
N LEU A 19 12.38 1.57 0.57
CA LEU A 19 11.54 0.46 0.13
C LEU A 19 10.68 -0.10 1.28
N ALA A 20 11.23 -0.17 2.49
CA ALA A 20 10.55 -0.75 3.64
C ALA A 20 9.34 0.11 4.04
N ARG A 21 9.52 1.43 4.14
CA ARG A 21 8.45 2.35 4.53
C ARG A 21 7.42 2.55 3.43
N THR A 22 7.85 2.49 2.17
CA THR A 22 6.96 2.57 1.01
C THR A 22 6.04 1.36 0.93
N LEU A 23 6.56 0.14 1.11
CA LEU A 23 5.76 -1.09 1.07
C LEU A 23 5.01 -1.37 2.38
N ALA A 24 5.35 -0.70 3.49
CA ALA A 24 4.74 -0.96 4.80
C ALA A 24 3.21 -0.84 4.81
N VAL A 25 2.62 0.00 3.94
CA VAL A 25 1.17 0.20 3.82
C VAL A 25 0.42 -1.03 3.29
N LEU A 26 1.13 -1.94 2.62
CA LEU A 26 0.58 -3.17 2.06
C LEU A 26 0.45 -4.27 3.12
N ARG A 27 1.17 -4.15 4.24
CA ARG A 27 1.26 -5.17 5.28
C ARG A 27 0.15 -5.02 6.33
N ARG A 28 -0.35 -6.13 6.86
CA ARG A 28 -1.26 -6.25 7.99
C ARG A 28 -0.60 -7.02 9.12
N GLY A 29 0.14 -6.30 9.95
CA GLY A 29 0.94 -6.87 11.05
C GLY A 29 2.22 -7.57 10.58
N THR A 30 3.13 -7.86 11.51
CA THR A 30 4.41 -8.51 11.19
C THR A 30 4.25 -9.93 10.63
N SER A 31 3.10 -10.57 10.92
CA SER A 31 2.70 -11.93 10.53
C SER A 31 1.65 -12.00 9.40
N ASP A 32 1.45 -10.93 8.61
CA ASP A 32 0.72 -10.92 7.32
C ASP A 32 1.08 -12.09 6.36
N PRO A 33 0.19 -13.04 6.06
CA PRO A 33 0.52 -14.23 5.26
C PRO A 33 0.78 -13.97 3.77
N THR A 34 0.68 -12.73 3.29
CA THR A 34 0.87 -12.37 1.87
C THR A 34 2.02 -11.40 1.63
N VAL A 35 2.46 -10.66 2.66
CA VAL A 35 3.54 -9.67 2.57
C VAL A 35 4.42 -9.71 3.83
N ARG A 36 5.73 -9.85 3.65
CA ARG A 36 6.72 -9.80 4.72
C ARG A 36 7.84 -8.85 4.35
N ILE A 37 8.20 -7.96 5.26
CA ILE A 37 9.24 -6.95 5.04
C ILE A 37 10.22 -7.01 6.20
N ARG A 38 11.51 -7.15 5.87
CA ARG A 38 12.63 -6.98 6.80
C ARG A 38 13.55 -5.89 6.28
N SER A 39 14.01 -5.03 7.17
CA SER A 39 14.92 -3.94 6.86
C SER A 39 15.95 -3.83 7.96
N GLY A 40 17.18 -3.45 7.61
CA GLY A 40 18.29 -3.27 8.52
C GLY A 40 19.47 -2.57 7.84
N SER A 41 20.64 -2.59 8.48
CA SER A 41 21.87 -1.94 7.96
C SER A 41 22.31 -2.47 6.59
N HIS A 42 21.99 -3.71 6.27
CA HIS A 42 22.36 -4.37 5.00
C HIS A 42 21.33 -4.16 3.88
N GLY A 43 20.31 -3.35 4.13
CA GLY A 43 19.25 -3.06 3.16
C GLY A 43 17.89 -3.62 3.56
N THR A 44 16.98 -3.60 2.60
CA THR A 44 15.59 -4.03 2.75
C THR A 44 15.33 -5.25 1.88
N ARG A 45 14.65 -6.23 2.44
CA ARG A 45 14.11 -7.36 1.69
C ARG A 45 12.62 -7.52 2.00
N ALA A 46 11.81 -7.44 0.96
CA ALA A 46 10.39 -7.71 1.00
C ALA A 46 10.07 -8.97 0.19
N VAL A 47 9.17 -9.79 0.70
CA VAL A 47 8.58 -10.91 -0.05
C VAL A 47 7.08 -10.70 -0.06
N LEU A 48 6.46 -10.79 -1.23
CA LEU A 48 5.03 -10.65 -1.37
C LEU A 48 4.46 -11.64 -2.38
N THR A 49 3.17 -11.90 -2.25
CA THR A 49 2.42 -12.76 -3.15
C THR A 49 1.31 -11.97 -3.83
N ALA A 50 1.00 -12.36 -5.06
CA ALA A 50 0.02 -11.68 -5.89
C ALA A 50 -0.70 -12.65 -6.82
N ARG A 51 -1.85 -12.20 -7.31
CA ARG A 51 -2.53 -12.73 -8.49
C ARG A 51 -2.72 -11.59 -9.49
N ILE A 52 -2.46 -11.84 -10.77
CA ILE A 52 -2.70 -10.88 -11.85
C ILE A 52 -3.32 -11.64 -13.03
N PRO A 53 -4.61 -11.39 -13.38
CA PRO A 53 -5.58 -10.58 -12.66
C PRO A 53 -5.94 -11.13 -11.26
N GLU A 54 -6.52 -10.32 -10.37
CA GLU A 54 -6.79 -10.71 -8.96
C GLU A 54 -7.80 -11.87 -8.82
N ASP A 55 -8.65 -12.09 -9.83
CA ASP A 55 -9.71 -13.09 -9.83
C ASP A 55 -9.35 -14.40 -10.54
N THR A 56 -8.55 -14.34 -11.60
CA THR A 56 -8.19 -15.52 -12.41
C THR A 56 -6.72 -15.90 -12.39
N GLY A 57 -5.84 -15.03 -11.89
CA GLY A 57 -4.39 -15.26 -11.88
C GLY A 57 -4.00 -16.53 -11.12
N ALA A 58 -3.10 -17.32 -11.72
CA ALA A 58 -2.60 -18.57 -11.14
C ALA A 58 -1.81 -18.32 -9.84
N GLY A 59 -1.26 -17.11 -9.72
CA GLY A 59 -0.54 -16.61 -8.57
C GLY A 59 0.96 -16.72 -8.75
N LEU A 60 1.65 -15.77 -8.11
CA LEU A 60 3.10 -15.66 -8.10
C LEU A 60 3.61 -15.25 -6.72
N THR A 61 4.91 -15.43 -6.55
CA THR A 61 5.65 -14.85 -5.43
C THR A 61 6.75 -13.95 -5.97
N ALA A 62 6.99 -12.84 -5.30
CA ALA A 62 8.04 -11.89 -5.64
C ALA A 62 8.91 -11.54 -4.44
N VAL A 63 10.20 -11.36 -4.70
CA VAL A 63 11.19 -10.82 -3.77
C VAL A 63 11.65 -9.46 -4.29
N LEU A 64 11.57 -8.44 -3.44
CA LEU A 64 12.12 -7.13 -3.69
C LEU A 64 13.28 -6.92 -2.72
N GLU A 65 14.46 -6.63 -3.25
CA GLU A 65 15.68 -6.44 -2.48
C GLU A 65 16.28 -5.08 -2.81
N GLN A 66 16.52 -4.25 -1.79
CA GLN A 66 17.21 -2.97 -1.90
C GLN A 66 18.47 -3.04 -1.05
N GLY A 67 19.64 -2.89 -1.66
CA GLY A 67 20.90 -3.07 -0.93
C GLY A 67 22.12 -2.61 -1.72
N PRO A 68 23.24 -2.34 -1.03
CA PRO A 68 24.46 -1.84 -1.67
C PRO A 68 25.13 -2.90 -2.55
N HIS A 69 24.90 -4.17 -2.26
CA HIS A 69 25.42 -5.31 -3.03
C HIS A 69 24.84 -5.38 -4.46
N LEU A 70 23.73 -4.68 -4.73
CA LEU A 70 23.10 -4.60 -6.06
C LEU A 70 23.70 -3.50 -6.94
N ALA A 71 24.50 -2.61 -6.37
CA ALA A 71 25.22 -1.62 -7.15
C ALA A 71 26.34 -2.29 -7.96
N PRO A 72 26.53 -1.88 -9.23
CA PRO A 72 27.40 -2.57 -10.19
C PRO A 72 28.87 -2.56 -9.78
N ASP A 73 29.32 -1.52 -9.09
CA ASP A 73 30.70 -1.32 -8.67
C ASP A 73 30.78 -0.51 -7.36
N ALA A 74 31.99 -0.29 -6.85
CA ALA A 74 32.23 0.48 -5.63
C ALA A 74 31.89 1.97 -5.80
N ALA A 75 32.17 2.57 -6.96
CA ALA A 75 31.91 3.98 -7.22
C ALA A 75 30.40 4.29 -7.18
N ALA A 76 29.56 3.44 -7.76
CA ALA A 76 28.11 3.55 -7.69
C ALA A 76 27.57 3.38 -6.26
N ARG A 77 28.25 2.57 -5.41
CA ARG A 77 27.89 2.43 -3.99
C ARG A 77 28.20 3.69 -3.21
N GLU A 78 29.36 4.30 -3.47
CA GLU A 78 29.79 5.55 -2.83
C GLU A 78 28.96 6.74 -3.30
N ALA A 79 28.58 6.77 -4.59
CA ALA A 79 27.72 7.81 -5.15
C ALA A 79 26.27 7.76 -4.61
N ALA A 80 25.80 6.59 -4.18
CA ALA A 80 24.49 6.47 -3.56
C ALA A 80 24.48 7.25 -2.24
N SER A 81 23.63 8.28 -2.14
CA SER A 81 23.49 9.16 -0.96
C SER A 81 22.80 8.49 0.24
N GLY A 82 23.11 7.22 0.48
CA GLY A 82 22.57 6.39 1.56
C GLY A 82 21.64 5.27 1.09
N PRO A 83 21.09 4.49 2.04
CA PRO A 83 20.30 3.28 1.76
C PRO A 83 19.10 3.47 0.83
N ALA A 84 18.50 4.65 0.86
CA ALA A 84 17.33 4.98 0.04
C ALA A 84 17.67 5.17 -1.45
N CYS A 85 18.94 5.35 -1.81
CA CYS A 85 19.39 5.49 -3.19
C CYS A 85 19.94 4.18 -3.77
N TRP A 86 19.98 3.10 -2.99
CA TRP A 86 20.46 1.81 -3.48
C TRP A 86 19.52 1.23 -4.54
N PRO A 87 20.06 0.49 -5.54
CA PRO A 87 19.25 -0.21 -6.53
C PRO A 87 18.26 -1.18 -5.88
N ILE A 88 17.16 -1.44 -6.57
CA ILE A 88 16.10 -2.36 -6.14
C ILE A 88 16.00 -3.49 -7.16
N LEU A 89 16.32 -4.71 -6.76
CA LEU A 89 16.11 -5.90 -7.57
C LEU A 89 14.74 -6.49 -7.27
N VAL A 90 13.92 -6.64 -8.30
CA VAL A 90 12.62 -7.31 -8.22
C VAL A 90 12.72 -8.63 -8.96
N ARG A 91 12.54 -9.74 -8.23
CA ARG A 91 12.49 -11.10 -8.77
C ARG A 91 11.09 -11.64 -8.56
N ALA A 92 10.48 -12.21 -9.59
CA ALA A 92 9.15 -12.81 -9.50
C ALA A 92 9.15 -14.18 -10.18
N TRP A 93 8.34 -15.10 -9.65
CA TRP A 93 8.13 -16.41 -10.25
C TRP A 93 6.73 -16.94 -10.03
N GLY A 94 6.27 -17.72 -10.98
CA GLY A 94 4.92 -18.26 -11.04
C GLY A 94 4.83 -19.35 -12.10
N ARG A 95 3.65 -19.95 -12.23
CA ARG A 95 3.40 -20.95 -13.28
C ARG A 95 3.13 -20.32 -14.64
N ASP A 96 2.57 -19.11 -14.62
CA ASP A 96 2.20 -18.35 -15.81
C ASP A 96 3.27 -17.27 -16.10
N PRO A 97 4.01 -17.38 -17.23
CA PRO A 97 4.97 -16.36 -17.64
C PRO A 97 4.37 -14.98 -17.89
N GLU A 98 3.12 -14.91 -18.39
CA GLU A 98 2.46 -13.63 -18.68
C GLU A 98 2.10 -12.91 -17.38
N GLU A 99 1.59 -13.65 -16.39
CA GLU A 99 1.33 -13.13 -15.04
C GLU A 99 2.61 -12.59 -14.38
N VAL A 100 3.74 -13.31 -14.53
CA VAL A 100 5.05 -12.87 -14.01
C VAL A 100 5.55 -11.61 -14.73
N ALA A 101 5.39 -11.51 -16.05
CA ALA A 101 5.74 -10.32 -16.81
C ALA A 101 4.89 -9.12 -16.39
N ALA A 102 3.56 -9.29 -16.31
CA ALA A 102 2.63 -8.26 -15.87
C ALA A 102 2.92 -7.76 -14.45
N PHE A 103 3.45 -8.60 -13.57
CA PHE A 103 3.92 -8.16 -12.26
C PHE A 103 5.15 -7.26 -12.35
N LEU A 104 6.15 -7.62 -13.17
CA LEU A 104 7.35 -6.80 -13.32
C LEU A 104 7.06 -5.45 -13.95
N ASP A 105 6.05 -5.35 -14.81
CA ASP A 105 5.56 -4.08 -15.36
C ASP A 105 4.97 -3.15 -14.30
N ARG A 106 4.52 -3.71 -13.17
CA ARG A 106 4.06 -2.95 -12.01
C ARG A 106 5.19 -2.57 -11.06
N ALA A 107 6.39 -3.10 -11.22
CA ALA A 107 7.47 -3.02 -10.22
C ALA A 107 7.83 -1.57 -9.86
N ALA A 108 8.00 -0.68 -10.84
CA ALA A 108 8.34 0.72 -10.58
C ALA A 108 7.24 1.47 -9.80
N ALA A 109 5.96 1.24 -10.13
CA ALA A 109 4.84 1.83 -9.40
C ALA A 109 4.70 1.24 -7.99
N LEU A 110 4.90 -0.07 -7.84
CA LEU A 110 4.84 -0.78 -6.57
C LEU A 110 5.93 -0.30 -5.60
N THR A 111 7.16 -0.07 -6.08
CA THR A 111 8.27 0.44 -5.27
C THR A 111 8.22 1.95 -5.02
N GLY A 112 7.23 2.65 -5.59
CA GLY A 112 7.06 4.09 -5.45
C GLY A 112 8.00 4.93 -6.32
N LEU A 113 8.64 4.33 -7.33
CA LEU A 113 9.44 5.09 -8.30
C LEU A 113 8.56 5.89 -9.28
N ALA A 114 7.34 5.44 -9.54
CA ALA A 114 6.36 6.22 -10.31
C ALA A 114 5.72 7.37 -9.51
N ASP A 115 6.07 7.51 -8.23
CA ASP A 115 5.54 8.54 -7.35
C ASP A 115 6.29 9.86 -7.56
N ASP A 116 5.61 10.89 -8.08
CA ASP A 116 6.19 12.24 -8.27
C ASP A 116 6.34 13.00 -6.93
N TRP A 117 7.18 12.45 -6.07
CA TRP A 117 7.67 13.12 -4.86
C TRP A 117 8.61 14.28 -5.19
N PRO A 118 9.54 14.19 -6.17
CA PRO A 118 10.46 15.29 -6.45
C PRO A 118 9.73 16.55 -6.89
N GLY A 119 8.69 16.43 -7.73
CA GLY A 119 7.83 17.54 -8.12
C GLY A 119 7.15 18.18 -6.91
N PHE A 120 6.56 17.38 -6.02
CA PHE A 120 5.99 17.91 -4.78
C PHE A 120 7.05 18.58 -3.88
N ALA A 121 8.22 17.97 -3.70
CA ALA A 121 9.27 18.52 -2.85
C ALA A 121 9.83 19.86 -3.36
N ALA A 122 9.82 20.07 -4.67
CA ALA A 122 10.21 21.31 -5.32
C ALA A 122 9.12 22.41 -5.28
N SER A 123 7.86 22.03 -5.02
CA SER A 123 6.73 22.96 -5.01
C SER A 123 6.83 24.02 -3.90
N PRO A 124 6.30 25.25 -4.12
CA PRO A 124 6.17 26.26 -3.06
C PRO A 124 5.36 25.76 -1.86
N GLU A 125 4.31 24.97 -2.10
CA GLU A 125 3.40 24.45 -1.08
C GLU A 125 4.12 23.53 -0.10
N HIS A 126 5.12 22.76 -0.56
CA HIS A 126 5.94 21.92 0.33
C HIS A 126 6.67 22.75 1.40
N ARG A 127 7.00 24.02 1.13
CA ARG A 127 7.62 24.94 2.11
C ARG A 127 6.64 25.38 3.20
N LEU A 128 5.34 25.17 3.04
CA LEU A 128 4.33 25.45 4.06
C LEU A 128 4.28 24.38 5.17
N ILE A 129 4.82 23.17 4.91
CA ILE A 129 4.81 22.07 5.89
C ILE A 129 5.68 22.46 7.09
N PRO A 130 5.25 22.31 8.35
CA PRO A 130 6.06 22.70 9.51
C PRO A 130 7.50 22.17 9.47
N ALA A 131 8.47 23.01 9.84
CA ALA A 131 9.90 22.72 9.70
C ALA A 131 10.34 21.43 10.42
N GLY A 132 9.74 21.12 11.57
CA GLY A 132 9.99 19.86 12.30
C GLY A 132 9.58 18.62 11.51
N ILE A 133 8.43 18.67 10.81
CA ILE A 133 7.97 17.56 9.96
C ILE A 133 8.91 17.42 8.74
N ARG A 134 9.30 18.52 8.10
CA ARG A 134 10.29 18.48 7.00
C ARG A 134 11.65 17.95 7.47
N ALA A 135 12.10 18.31 8.67
CA ALA A 135 13.35 17.83 9.24
C ALA A 135 13.31 16.32 9.51
N ALA A 136 12.19 15.78 10.01
CA ALA A 136 12.01 14.33 10.16
C ALA A 136 12.11 13.58 8.81
N PHE A 137 11.71 14.22 7.71
CA PHE A 137 11.85 13.65 6.37
C PHE A 137 13.26 13.73 5.82
N ARG A 138 14.00 14.80 6.13
CA ARG A 138 15.42 14.91 5.73
C ARG A 138 16.30 13.87 6.40
N THR A 139 16.01 13.50 7.66
CA THR A 139 16.80 12.49 8.39
C THR A 139 16.47 11.05 7.98
N ARG A 140 15.31 10.82 7.37
CA ARG A 140 14.87 9.51 6.88
C ARG A 140 14.16 9.68 5.52
N PRO A 141 14.91 10.01 4.46
CA PRO A 141 14.34 10.32 3.15
C PRO A 141 13.76 9.07 2.48
N GLY A 142 12.96 9.29 1.44
CA GLY A 142 12.54 8.24 0.52
C GLY A 142 11.21 7.54 0.85
N LEU A 143 10.43 8.01 1.82
CA LEU A 143 9.03 7.54 1.90
C LEU A 143 8.29 7.95 0.62
N ARG A 144 7.80 6.96 -0.14
CA ARG A 144 6.96 7.14 -1.33
C ARG A 144 5.56 6.59 -1.13
N LEU A 145 4.66 6.94 -2.05
CA LEU A 145 3.36 6.30 -2.20
C LEU A 145 3.50 5.08 -3.12
N SER A 146 3.24 3.89 -2.58
CA SER A 146 3.20 2.65 -3.37
C SER A 146 1.91 2.59 -4.18
N SER A 147 2.00 2.17 -5.44
CA SER A 147 0.86 1.94 -6.33
C SER A 147 0.86 0.50 -6.84
N SER A 148 0.19 -0.38 -6.11
CA SER A 148 0.21 -1.82 -6.38
C SER A 148 -0.72 -2.30 -7.51
N GLY A 149 -1.76 -1.54 -7.84
CA GLY A 149 -2.79 -1.90 -8.83
C GLY A 149 -3.84 -2.90 -8.36
N TRP A 150 -3.72 -3.45 -7.14
CA TRP A 150 -4.66 -4.48 -6.67
C TRP A 150 -5.83 -3.83 -5.94
N ILE A 151 -6.92 -3.57 -6.65
CA ILE A 151 -8.08 -2.87 -6.10
C ILE A 151 -8.88 -3.76 -5.15
N PHE A 152 -9.09 -5.03 -5.51
CA PHE A 152 -9.99 -5.90 -4.79
C PHE A 152 -9.42 -6.29 -3.42
N ARG A 153 -8.18 -6.78 -3.36
CA ARG A 153 -7.57 -7.20 -2.08
C ARG A 153 -7.46 -6.05 -1.09
N HIS A 154 -7.16 -4.84 -1.55
CA HIS A 154 -7.03 -3.67 -0.68
C HIS A 154 -8.40 -3.19 -0.20
N ALA A 155 -9.43 -3.28 -1.03
CA ALA A 155 -10.81 -3.02 -0.62
C ALA A 155 -11.26 -4.02 0.47
N VAL A 156 -10.94 -5.31 0.30
CA VAL A 156 -11.22 -6.32 1.34
C VAL A 156 -10.49 -5.99 2.63
N SER A 157 -9.18 -5.72 2.59
CA SER A 157 -8.42 -5.34 3.80
C SER A 157 -9.03 -4.11 4.49
N ALA A 158 -9.42 -3.10 3.73
CA ALA A 158 -10.07 -1.91 4.29
C ALA A 158 -11.44 -2.23 4.91
N VAL A 159 -12.24 -3.16 4.37
CA VAL A 159 -13.49 -3.61 5.01
C VAL A 159 -13.23 -4.25 6.37
N PHE A 160 -12.19 -5.08 6.50
CA PHE A 160 -11.84 -5.69 7.80
C PHE A 160 -11.52 -4.66 8.88
N GLU A 161 -10.96 -3.51 8.49
CA GLU A 161 -10.53 -2.42 9.37
C GLU A 161 -11.68 -1.48 9.78
N GLN A 162 -12.89 -1.63 9.23
CA GLN A 162 -14.02 -0.77 9.56
C GLN A 162 -14.48 -0.93 11.01
N LYS A 163 -14.49 0.18 11.77
CA LYS A 163 -15.11 0.32 13.11
C LYS A 163 -14.63 -0.69 14.16
N VAL A 164 -13.43 -1.24 14.01
CA VAL A 164 -12.79 -2.16 14.97
C VAL A 164 -11.38 -1.72 15.29
N THR A 165 -10.76 -2.32 16.31
CA THR A 165 -9.34 -2.05 16.55
C THR A 165 -8.47 -2.68 15.46
N GLY A 166 -7.32 -2.06 15.19
CA GLY A 166 -6.38 -2.60 14.20
C GLY A 166 -5.91 -4.02 14.52
N ALA A 167 -5.77 -4.38 15.80
CA ALA A 167 -5.37 -5.72 16.23
C ALA A 167 -6.44 -6.78 15.88
N GLU A 168 -7.71 -6.48 16.12
CA GLU A 168 -8.83 -7.36 15.76
C GLU A 168 -8.95 -7.52 14.25
N ALA A 169 -8.90 -6.42 13.49
CA ALA A 169 -8.95 -6.44 12.04
C ALA A 169 -7.82 -7.29 11.44
N ILE A 170 -6.58 -7.06 11.90
CA ILE A 170 -5.39 -7.80 11.45
C ILE A 170 -5.52 -9.29 11.79
N GLY A 171 -5.91 -9.62 13.03
CA GLY A 171 -6.04 -11.00 13.47
C GLY A 171 -7.09 -11.77 12.68
N ALA A 172 -8.27 -11.18 12.47
CA ALA A 172 -9.36 -11.76 11.69
C ALA A 172 -8.96 -11.97 10.22
N TRP A 173 -8.37 -10.95 9.59
CA TRP A 173 -7.93 -11.02 8.20
C TRP A 173 -6.83 -12.07 8.00
N GLN A 174 -5.82 -12.12 8.88
CA GLN A 174 -4.75 -13.11 8.81
C GLN A 174 -5.28 -14.54 8.97
N ARG A 175 -6.21 -14.76 9.91
CA ARG A 175 -6.79 -16.09 10.16
C ARG A 175 -7.51 -16.62 8.92
N LEU A 176 -8.49 -15.86 8.42
CA LEU A 176 -9.29 -16.26 7.25
C LEU A 176 -8.42 -16.42 6.01
N THR A 177 -7.43 -15.54 5.82
CA THR A 177 -6.50 -15.66 4.68
C THR A 177 -5.68 -16.95 4.77
N ARG A 178 -5.11 -17.28 5.93
CA ARG A 178 -4.32 -18.52 6.08
C ARG A 178 -5.14 -19.79 5.90
N GLU A 179 -6.40 -19.77 6.33
CA GLU A 179 -7.27 -20.95 6.29
C GLU A 179 -7.81 -21.26 4.90
N HIS A 180 -8.04 -20.23 4.08
CA HIS A 180 -8.75 -20.37 2.81
C HIS A 180 -7.91 -20.03 1.56
N ALA A 181 -6.68 -19.55 1.74
CA ALA A 181 -5.78 -19.28 0.62
C ALA A 181 -5.09 -20.53 0.10
N ASP A 182 -4.77 -20.51 -1.19
CA ASP A 182 -3.82 -21.46 -1.76
C ASP A 182 -2.39 -21.14 -1.32
N PRO A 183 -1.53 -22.16 -1.13
CA PRO A 183 -0.11 -21.94 -0.91
C PRO A 183 0.51 -21.13 -2.04
N ALA A 184 1.40 -20.19 -1.69
CA ALA A 184 2.11 -19.42 -2.71
C ALA A 184 3.11 -20.31 -3.47
N PRO A 185 3.32 -20.08 -4.78
CA PRO A 185 4.38 -20.74 -5.53
C PRO A 185 5.70 -20.61 -4.78
N SER A 186 6.26 -21.76 -4.41
CA SER A 186 7.43 -21.79 -3.54
C SER A 186 8.55 -20.99 -4.21
N PRO A 187 9.17 -20.06 -3.48
CA PRO A 187 10.42 -19.42 -3.88
C PRO A 187 11.61 -20.34 -4.16
N GLY A 188 11.45 -21.65 -3.92
CA GLY A 188 12.57 -22.56 -3.83
C GLY A 188 13.59 -22.09 -2.80
N ARG A 189 14.88 -22.31 -3.09
CA ARG A 189 15.98 -21.88 -2.22
C ARG A 189 16.19 -20.36 -2.20
N THR A 190 15.56 -19.61 -3.12
CA THR A 190 15.84 -18.18 -3.27
C THR A 190 15.14 -17.31 -2.22
N ALA A 191 13.98 -17.70 -1.67
CA ALA A 191 13.39 -16.91 -0.58
C ALA A 191 14.05 -17.18 0.77
N PRO A 192 14.04 -16.15 1.63
CA PRO A 192 14.36 -16.32 3.04
C PRO A 192 13.41 -17.31 3.72
N VAL A 193 13.95 -18.06 4.69
CA VAL A 193 13.20 -19.02 5.51
C VAL A 193 11.95 -18.37 6.15
N TRP A 194 12.05 -17.11 6.57
CA TRP A 194 10.97 -16.36 7.22
C TRP A 194 9.78 -15.98 6.31
N ALA A 195 9.86 -16.30 5.02
CA ALA A 195 8.81 -16.04 4.02
C ALA A 195 8.38 -17.30 3.26
N ARG A 196 8.75 -18.49 3.73
CA ARG A 196 8.40 -19.75 3.04
C ARG A 196 6.96 -20.18 3.26
N ASP A 197 6.30 -19.67 4.30
CA ASP A 197 4.91 -19.97 4.69
C ASP A 197 3.87 -19.01 4.08
N LEU A 198 4.26 -18.22 3.07
CA LEU A 198 3.35 -17.28 2.44
C LEU A 198 2.27 -18.01 1.63
N VAL A 199 1.09 -17.39 1.58
CA VAL A 199 -0.07 -17.85 0.83
C VAL A 199 -0.44 -16.81 -0.23
N LEU A 200 -1.18 -17.23 -1.26
CA LEU A 200 -1.71 -16.30 -2.25
C LEU A 200 -2.84 -15.45 -1.66
N PRO A 201 -3.04 -14.21 -2.12
CA PRO A 201 -4.28 -13.49 -1.83
C PRO A 201 -5.49 -14.31 -2.29
N LEU A 202 -6.56 -14.31 -1.50
CA LEU A 202 -7.81 -14.96 -1.87
C LEU A 202 -8.41 -14.28 -3.10
N THR A 203 -8.86 -15.10 -4.04
CA THR A 203 -9.72 -14.66 -5.15
C THR A 203 -11.09 -14.20 -4.62
N PRO A 204 -11.85 -13.41 -5.39
CA PRO A 204 -13.24 -13.08 -5.07
C PRO A 204 -14.10 -14.32 -4.79
N LEU A 205 -13.90 -15.38 -5.56
CA LEU A 205 -14.63 -16.64 -5.38
C LEU A 205 -14.27 -17.34 -4.06
N GLN A 206 -13.00 -17.35 -3.66
CA GLN A 206 -12.58 -17.89 -2.37
C GLN A 206 -13.24 -17.14 -1.21
N TRP A 207 -13.29 -15.80 -1.25
CA TRP A 207 -13.98 -15.02 -0.23
C TRP A 207 -15.47 -15.35 -0.12
N ARG A 208 -16.17 -15.50 -1.26
CA ARG A 208 -17.61 -15.87 -1.28
C ARG A 208 -17.88 -17.28 -0.77
N ARG A 209 -16.90 -18.18 -0.86
CA ARG A 209 -17.02 -19.58 -0.42
C ARG A 209 -16.76 -19.79 1.07
N ILE A 210 -16.24 -18.79 1.78
CA ILE A 210 -16.00 -18.90 3.22
C ILE A 210 -17.33 -19.11 3.95
N PRO A 211 -17.51 -20.23 4.68
CA PRO A 211 -18.75 -20.48 5.40
C PRO A 211 -19.01 -19.42 6.49
N SER A 212 -20.28 -19.07 6.72
CA SER A 212 -20.67 -18.03 7.68
C SER A 212 -20.14 -18.25 9.12
N TRP A 213 -19.90 -19.50 9.51
CA TRP A 213 -19.34 -19.82 10.82
C TRP A 213 -17.86 -19.47 10.96
N HIS A 214 -17.05 -19.55 9.88
CA HIS A 214 -15.64 -19.12 9.91
C HIS A 214 -15.54 -17.61 10.10
N TRP A 215 -16.41 -16.83 9.47
CA TRP A 215 -16.49 -15.38 9.68
C TRP A 215 -16.74 -15.03 11.14
N ARG A 216 -17.73 -15.71 11.76
CA ARG A 216 -18.08 -15.51 13.17
C ARG A 216 -16.95 -15.92 14.12
N THR A 217 -16.33 -17.09 13.90
CA THR A 217 -15.21 -17.55 14.74
C THR A 217 -13.97 -16.66 14.59
N ALA A 218 -13.78 -16.03 13.43
CA ALA A 218 -12.75 -15.02 13.21
C ALA A 218 -13.07 -13.64 13.80
N GLY A 219 -14.27 -13.42 14.35
CA GLY A 219 -14.68 -12.13 14.93
C GLY A 219 -15.11 -11.08 13.89
N VAL A 220 -15.55 -11.51 12.70
CA VAL A 220 -16.08 -10.63 11.66
C VAL A 220 -17.60 -10.64 11.72
N ASP A 221 -18.20 -9.46 11.86
CA ASP A 221 -19.65 -9.29 11.91
C ASP A 221 -20.32 -9.49 10.54
N ALA A 222 -21.66 -9.65 10.57
CA ALA A 222 -22.47 -9.86 9.37
C ALA A 222 -22.38 -8.68 8.37
N PRO A 223 -22.42 -7.40 8.78
CA PRO A 223 -22.23 -6.29 7.85
C PRO A 223 -20.89 -6.32 7.09
N ARG A 224 -19.76 -6.55 7.77
CA ARG A 224 -18.43 -6.60 7.12
C ARG A 224 -18.30 -7.81 6.20
N SER A 225 -18.69 -9.00 6.66
CA SER A 225 -18.65 -10.20 5.80
C SER A 225 -19.56 -10.06 4.57
N ALA A 226 -20.75 -9.48 4.71
CA ALA A 226 -21.64 -9.19 3.58
C ALA A 226 -21.05 -8.12 2.62
N ALA A 227 -20.33 -7.12 3.14
CA ALA A 227 -19.63 -6.14 2.31
C ALA A 227 -18.50 -6.78 1.49
N VAL A 228 -17.73 -7.71 2.07
CA VAL A 228 -16.75 -8.52 1.32
C VAL A 228 -17.44 -9.36 0.23
N GLY A 229 -18.59 -9.97 0.53
CA GLY A 229 -19.37 -10.72 -0.46
C GLY A 229 -19.79 -9.87 -1.66
N ARG A 230 -20.31 -8.65 -1.42
CA ARG A 230 -20.70 -7.72 -2.49
C ARG A 230 -19.49 -7.16 -3.25
N LEU A 231 -18.37 -6.90 -2.58
CA LEU A 231 -17.11 -6.56 -3.25
C LEU A 231 -16.67 -7.68 -4.19
N ALA A 232 -16.79 -8.94 -3.76
CA ALA A 232 -16.41 -10.08 -4.57
C ALA A 232 -17.32 -10.26 -5.80
N GLU A 233 -18.60 -9.91 -5.69
CA GLU A 233 -19.52 -9.86 -6.83
C GLU A 233 -19.16 -8.76 -7.83
N ALA A 234 -18.74 -7.59 -7.34
CA ALA A 234 -18.30 -6.47 -8.17
C ALA A 234 -16.87 -6.61 -8.72
N ALA A 235 -16.07 -7.54 -8.18
CA ALA A 235 -14.62 -7.62 -8.40
C ALA A 235 -14.25 -7.72 -9.89
N GLY A 236 -14.91 -8.60 -10.64
CA GLY A 236 -14.58 -8.79 -12.06
C GLY A 236 -14.73 -7.51 -12.89
N SER A 237 -15.72 -6.67 -12.58
CA SER A 237 -15.89 -5.36 -13.25
C SER A 237 -14.80 -4.37 -12.83
N LEU A 238 -14.47 -4.30 -11.55
CA LEU A 238 -13.41 -3.41 -11.05
C LEU A 238 -12.04 -3.79 -11.62
N ILE A 239 -11.74 -5.09 -11.66
CA ILE A 239 -10.49 -5.64 -12.20
C ILE A 239 -10.39 -5.33 -13.70
N ARG A 240 -11.45 -5.57 -14.49
CA ARG A 240 -11.45 -5.23 -15.93
C ARG A 240 -11.20 -3.74 -16.19
N VAL A 241 -11.80 -2.85 -15.40
CA VAL A 241 -11.57 -1.41 -15.54
C VAL A 241 -10.12 -1.04 -15.21
N GLU A 242 -9.52 -1.66 -14.19
CA GLU A 242 -8.11 -1.45 -13.84
C GLU A 242 -7.15 -1.99 -14.93
N GLU A 243 -7.40 -3.19 -15.45
CA GLU A 243 -6.59 -3.76 -16.52
C GLU A 243 -6.70 -2.90 -17.81
N ALA A 244 -7.89 -2.44 -18.18
CA ALA A 244 -8.09 -1.52 -19.30
C ALA A 244 -7.36 -0.18 -19.08
N ARG A 245 -7.43 0.37 -17.87
CA ARG A 245 -6.70 1.60 -17.50
C ARG A 245 -5.19 1.41 -17.64
N ARG A 246 -4.66 0.24 -17.25
CA ARG A 246 -3.24 -0.09 -17.38
C ARG A 246 -2.81 -0.25 -18.82
N ALA A 247 -3.59 -0.96 -19.63
CA ALA A 247 -3.32 -1.13 -21.06
C ALA A 247 -3.32 0.22 -21.81
N ALA A 248 -4.11 1.19 -21.36
CA ALA A 248 -4.16 2.53 -21.92
C ALA A 248 -3.09 3.49 -21.38
N ALA A 249 -2.33 3.12 -20.35
CA ALA A 249 -1.26 3.96 -19.84
C ALA A 249 -0.07 3.93 -20.81
N PRO A 250 0.56 5.09 -21.12
CA PRO A 250 1.70 5.11 -22.04
C PRO A 250 2.81 4.19 -21.52
N VAL A 251 3.21 3.24 -22.35
CA VAL A 251 4.36 2.37 -22.08
C VAL A 251 5.61 3.24 -22.19
N VAL A 252 6.26 3.53 -21.06
CA VAL A 252 7.58 4.17 -21.08
C VAL A 252 8.60 3.08 -21.36
N GLU A 253 8.87 2.81 -22.64
CA GLU A 253 9.99 1.97 -23.07
C GLU A 253 11.25 2.84 -23.21
N GLY A 254 12.33 2.49 -22.49
CA GLY A 254 13.66 3.09 -22.66
C GLY A 254 14.12 4.03 -21.54
N PRO A 255 15.44 4.30 -21.43
CA PRO A 255 15.98 5.17 -20.38
C PRO A 255 15.40 6.58 -20.56
N ALA A 256 15.15 7.26 -19.44
CA ALA A 256 14.53 8.58 -19.39
C ALA A 256 15.07 9.51 -20.50
N PRO A 257 14.21 10.09 -21.36
CA PRO A 257 14.68 11.03 -22.36
C PRO A 257 15.18 12.29 -21.66
N ASP A 258 16.30 12.82 -22.14
CA ASP A 258 16.78 14.16 -21.79
C ASP A 258 15.67 15.17 -22.09
N VAL A 259 15.07 15.70 -21.02
CA VAL A 259 13.95 16.66 -21.10
C VAL A 259 14.49 18.05 -21.41
N ALA A 260 14.61 18.33 -22.70
CA ALA A 260 14.38 19.67 -23.23
C ALA A 260 12.87 19.84 -23.50
N ALA A 261 12.31 20.93 -22.99
CA ALA A 261 10.87 21.21 -22.95
C ALA A 261 10.16 21.07 -24.31
N SER A 262 9.01 20.39 -24.33
CA SER A 262 7.90 20.74 -25.23
C SER A 262 6.54 20.18 -24.78
N ASP A 263 5.57 21.10 -24.88
CA ASP A 263 4.11 21.05 -24.97
C ASP A 263 3.27 19.83 -24.53
N THR A 264 2.25 20.15 -23.73
CA THR A 264 1.23 19.28 -23.13
C THR A 264 0.18 18.80 -24.14
N GLY A 265 0.05 17.47 -24.31
CA GLY A 265 -1.04 16.80 -25.04
C GLY A 265 -1.84 15.78 -24.18
N PRO A 266 -2.99 15.25 -24.65
CA PRO A 266 -4.18 14.86 -23.86
C PRO A 266 -4.09 13.53 -23.06
N ALA A 267 -2.91 12.91 -22.94
CA ALA A 267 -2.76 11.58 -22.34
C ALA A 267 -3.03 11.53 -20.81
N ALA A 268 -2.78 12.63 -20.10
CA ALA A 268 -3.03 12.72 -18.65
C ALA A 268 -4.53 12.63 -18.29
N GLY A 269 -5.42 13.00 -19.23
CA GLY A 269 -6.86 12.93 -19.06
C GLY A 269 -7.34 11.49 -18.87
N GLY A 270 -7.02 10.57 -19.79
CA GLY A 270 -7.56 9.21 -19.79
C GLY A 270 -7.25 8.40 -18.52
N ALA A 271 -6.02 8.50 -18.02
CA ALA A 271 -5.60 7.81 -16.78
C ALA A 271 -6.35 8.35 -15.54
N ALA A 272 -6.52 9.67 -15.43
CA ALA A 272 -7.27 10.30 -14.35
C ALA A 272 -8.77 9.93 -14.40
N HIS A 273 -9.37 9.85 -15.60
CA HIS A 273 -10.74 9.38 -15.77
C HIS A 273 -10.92 7.92 -15.34
N GLY A 274 -9.96 7.05 -15.65
CA GLY A 274 -9.96 5.64 -15.23
C GLY A 274 -9.88 5.48 -13.70
N VAL A 275 -8.97 6.21 -13.04
CA VAL A 275 -8.85 6.20 -11.56
C VAL A 275 -10.14 6.69 -10.90
N ALA A 276 -10.75 7.76 -11.42
CA ALA A 276 -12.00 8.29 -10.90
C ALA A 276 -13.16 7.29 -11.10
N ALA A 277 -13.18 6.55 -12.22
CA ALA A 277 -14.17 5.50 -12.47
C ALA A 277 -14.04 4.34 -11.47
N LEU A 278 -12.80 3.92 -11.14
CA LEU A 278 -12.55 2.89 -10.13
C LEU A 278 -13.02 3.32 -8.74
N ALA A 279 -12.73 4.55 -8.33
CA ALA A 279 -13.19 5.10 -7.05
C ALA A 279 -14.73 5.15 -6.97
N ARG A 280 -15.41 5.59 -8.05
CA ARG A 280 -16.88 5.55 -8.14
C ARG A 280 -17.44 4.13 -8.11
N GLY A 281 -16.81 3.20 -8.83
CA GLY A 281 -17.19 1.79 -8.84
C GLY A 281 -17.11 1.16 -7.45
N LEU A 282 -16.04 1.45 -6.70
CA LEU A 282 -15.91 1.03 -5.30
C LEU A 282 -17.01 1.64 -4.42
N ALA A 283 -17.24 2.95 -4.53
CA ALA A 283 -18.24 3.67 -3.74
C ALA A 283 -19.69 3.20 -4.01
N ALA A 284 -19.94 2.62 -5.18
CA ALA A 284 -21.26 2.08 -5.54
C ALA A 284 -21.56 0.75 -4.83
N VAL A 285 -20.56 0.07 -4.26
CA VAL A 285 -20.77 -1.20 -3.55
C VAL A 285 -21.33 -0.93 -2.14
N PRO A 286 -22.51 -1.47 -1.78
CA PRO A 286 -23.08 -1.21 -0.47
C PRO A 286 -22.16 -1.67 0.67
N GLY A 287 -21.96 -0.82 1.69
CA GLY A 287 -21.01 -1.05 2.79
C GLY A 287 -19.59 -0.51 2.52
N ILE A 288 -19.34 0.08 1.35
CA ILE A 288 -18.08 0.74 1.00
C ILE A 288 -18.26 2.25 1.06
N GLY A 289 -17.80 2.84 2.17
CA GLY A 289 -17.86 4.28 2.39
C GLY A 289 -16.63 5.04 1.87
N PRO A 290 -16.64 6.38 1.94
CA PRO A 290 -15.54 7.23 1.46
C PRO A 290 -14.20 6.92 2.13
N TRP A 291 -14.20 6.57 3.41
CA TRP A 291 -13.01 6.11 4.13
C TRP A 291 -12.40 4.86 3.47
N THR A 292 -13.22 3.83 3.19
CA THR A 292 -12.77 2.59 2.55
C THR A 292 -12.27 2.84 1.13
N VAL A 293 -12.92 3.73 0.37
CA VAL A 293 -12.45 4.14 -0.96
C VAL A 293 -11.07 4.80 -0.86
N ALA A 294 -10.90 5.77 0.03
CA ALA A 294 -9.61 6.45 0.21
C ALA A 294 -8.51 5.46 0.60
N GLU A 295 -8.73 4.64 1.62
CA GLU A 295 -7.81 3.60 2.07
C GLU A 295 -7.42 2.62 0.94
N THR A 296 -8.40 2.22 0.12
CA THR A 296 -8.16 1.34 -1.03
C THR A 296 -7.31 2.04 -2.09
N MET A 297 -7.67 3.27 -2.47
CA MET A 297 -7.01 4.01 -3.55
C MET A 297 -5.60 4.48 -3.16
N GLN A 298 -5.35 4.74 -1.88
CA GLN A 298 -4.01 5.01 -1.37
C GLN A 298 -3.04 3.84 -1.59
N ARG A 299 -3.50 2.59 -1.46
CA ARG A 299 -2.65 1.38 -1.56
C ARG A 299 -2.61 0.79 -2.97
N SER A 300 -3.73 0.86 -3.68
CA SER A 300 -3.83 0.37 -5.06
C SER A 300 -3.22 1.36 -6.06
N HIS A 301 -3.44 2.66 -5.90
CA HIS A 301 -3.07 3.67 -6.90
C HIS A 301 -2.11 4.74 -6.38
N GLY A 302 -1.69 4.66 -5.11
CA GLY A 302 -0.77 5.65 -4.54
C GLY A 302 -1.32 7.07 -4.58
N LEU A 303 -2.65 7.27 -4.50
CA LEU A 303 -3.24 8.59 -4.75
C LEU A 303 -2.72 9.65 -3.76
N PRO A 304 -2.10 10.73 -4.26
CA PRO A 304 -1.45 11.74 -3.41
C PRO A 304 -2.44 12.65 -2.68
N ASP A 305 -3.73 12.56 -3.00
CA ASP A 305 -4.77 13.44 -2.46
C ASP A 305 -5.99 12.70 -1.88
N ALA A 306 -5.91 11.39 -1.72
CA ALA A 306 -6.97 10.59 -1.12
C ALA A 306 -6.85 10.61 0.42
N ILE A 307 -7.71 11.34 1.12
CA ILE A 307 -7.71 11.44 2.59
C ILE A 307 -8.76 10.51 3.20
N SER A 308 -8.36 9.75 4.23
CA SER A 308 -9.22 8.83 4.97
C SER A 308 -10.10 9.56 5.99
N VAL A 309 -11.00 10.41 5.48
CA VAL A 309 -12.00 11.12 6.29
C VAL A 309 -12.84 10.11 7.07
N GLY A 310 -13.10 10.37 8.35
CA GLY A 310 -13.80 9.46 9.26
C GLY A 310 -12.89 8.44 9.94
N ASP A 311 -11.58 8.50 9.73
CA ASP A 311 -10.63 7.72 10.52
C ASP A 311 -10.59 8.23 11.96
N TYR A 312 -10.68 7.30 12.91
CA TYR A 312 -10.83 7.60 14.33
C TYR A 312 -9.64 8.37 14.96
N HIS A 313 -8.46 8.28 14.35
CA HIS A 313 -7.24 8.89 14.89
C HIS A 313 -6.61 9.94 13.98
N LEU A 314 -6.86 9.86 12.68
CA LEU A 314 -6.17 10.68 11.68
C LEU A 314 -6.40 12.18 11.92
N ALA A 315 -7.66 12.61 12.03
CA ALA A 315 -8.00 14.02 12.17
C ALA A 315 -7.35 14.64 13.41
N HIS A 316 -7.38 13.93 14.54
CA HIS A 316 -6.73 14.36 15.77
C HIS A 316 -5.21 14.49 15.62
N GLY A 317 -4.56 13.50 15.01
CA GLY A 317 -3.12 13.49 14.78
C GLY A 317 -2.67 14.60 13.83
N VAL A 318 -3.39 14.80 12.72
CA VAL A 318 -3.07 15.83 11.73
C VAL A 318 -3.29 17.23 12.28
N CYS A 319 -4.44 17.51 12.91
CA CYS A 319 -4.69 18.81 13.52
C CYS A 319 -3.65 19.12 14.61
N TYR A 320 -3.32 18.12 15.44
CA TYR A 320 -2.31 18.31 16.49
C TYR A 320 -0.93 18.61 15.92
N ALA A 321 -0.53 17.93 14.84
CA ALA A 321 0.75 18.16 14.19
C ALA A 321 0.89 19.55 13.57
N LEU A 322 -0.22 20.13 13.09
CA LEU A 322 -0.22 21.41 12.38
C LEU A 322 -0.52 22.61 13.29
N GLU A 323 -1.33 22.43 14.34
CA GLU A 323 -1.79 23.53 15.22
C GLU A 323 -1.52 23.30 16.71
N GLY A 324 -0.97 22.15 17.11
CA GLY A 324 -0.72 21.83 18.53
C GLY A 324 -1.96 21.42 19.32
N ARG A 325 -3.12 21.23 18.67
CA ARG A 325 -4.36 20.80 19.30
C ARG A 325 -5.13 19.80 18.42
N ALA A 326 -5.84 18.87 19.06
CA ALA A 326 -6.69 17.92 18.34
C ALA A 326 -7.87 18.64 17.66
N GLY A 327 -8.36 18.08 16.56
CA GLY A 327 -9.51 18.58 15.81
C GLY A 327 -10.25 17.45 15.11
N ASP A 328 -11.30 17.80 14.38
CA ASP A 328 -12.17 16.89 13.62
C ASP A 328 -11.80 16.85 12.13
N ASP A 329 -12.54 16.06 11.35
CA ASP A 329 -12.33 15.92 9.92
C ASP A 329 -12.46 17.24 9.16
N GLU A 330 -13.42 18.08 9.53
CA GLU A 330 -13.64 19.36 8.87
C GLU A 330 -12.43 20.30 9.09
N ARG A 331 -11.91 20.34 10.32
CA ARG A 331 -10.68 21.08 10.65
C ARG A 331 -9.48 20.50 9.92
N MET A 332 -9.32 19.18 9.90
CA MET A 332 -8.24 18.51 9.17
C MET A 332 -8.26 18.91 7.68
N LEU A 333 -9.43 18.85 7.03
CA LEU A 333 -9.56 19.18 5.61
C LEU A 333 -9.26 20.66 5.33
N ARG A 334 -9.70 21.58 6.21
CA ARG A 334 -9.33 23.01 6.11
C ARG A 334 -7.82 23.22 6.21
N LEU A 335 -7.17 22.57 7.18
CA LEU A 335 -5.73 22.69 7.37
C LEU A 335 -4.93 22.10 6.22
N LEU A 336 -5.43 21.02 5.61
CA LEU A 336 -4.77 20.37 4.48
C LEU A 336 -5.00 21.09 3.14
N ARG A 337 -5.94 22.04 3.06
CA ARG A 337 -6.29 22.76 1.81
C ARG A 337 -5.10 23.33 1.03
N PRO A 338 -4.04 23.90 1.67
CA PRO A 338 -2.88 24.42 0.94
C PRO A 338 -2.12 23.36 0.13
N TRP A 339 -2.30 22.07 0.45
CA TRP A 339 -1.66 20.96 -0.26
C TRP A 339 -2.65 20.16 -1.10
N ALA A 340 -3.73 20.77 -1.61
CA ALA A 340 -4.63 20.12 -2.56
C ALA A 340 -3.84 19.46 -3.71
N GLY A 341 -4.20 18.23 -4.08
CA GLY A 341 -3.41 17.37 -4.97
C GLY A 341 -2.31 16.56 -4.29
N ASN A 342 -1.89 16.93 -3.07
CA ASN A 342 -0.82 16.29 -2.30
C ASN A 342 -1.16 16.08 -0.81
N ARG A 343 -2.43 16.17 -0.41
CA ARG A 343 -2.82 16.13 1.01
C ARG A 343 -2.40 14.82 1.67
N GLN A 344 -2.50 13.70 0.95
CA GLN A 344 -2.09 12.40 1.46
C GLN A 344 -0.56 12.32 1.63
N ARG A 345 0.23 12.97 0.77
CA ARG A 345 1.69 13.06 0.99
C ARG A 345 1.99 13.73 2.32
N VAL A 346 1.32 14.84 2.62
CA VAL A 346 1.49 15.56 3.89
C VAL A 346 1.03 14.74 5.08
N VAL A 347 -0.10 14.04 4.97
CA VAL A 347 -0.54 13.08 6.00
C VAL A 347 0.51 12.01 6.25
N ARG A 348 1.05 11.40 5.18
CA ARG A 348 2.14 10.41 5.29
C ARG A 348 3.38 11.02 5.92
N MET A 349 3.66 12.31 5.68
CA MET A 349 4.74 13.02 6.36
C MET A 349 4.52 13.19 7.85
N ILE A 350 3.33 13.62 8.22
CA ILE A 350 2.94 13.79 9.62
C ILE A 350 3.05 12.46 10.37
N LEU A 351 2.45 11.38 9.85
CA LEU A 351 2.48 10.07 10.49
C LEU A 351 3.91 9.52 10.64
N ALA A 352 4.75 9.76 9.64
CA ALA A 352 6.16 9.41 9.66
C ALA A 352 7.00 10.21 10.65
N ALA A 353 6.68 11.49 10.87
CA ALA A 353 7.33 12.32 11.87
C ALA A 353 6.95 11.89 13.30
N GLY A 354 5.82 11.21 13.47
CA GLY A 354 5.37 10.63 14.73
C GLY A 354 5.06 11.67 15.82
N PRO A 355 4.26 12.72 15.54
CA PRO A 355 3.87 13.69 16.56
C PRO A 355 3.14 12.98 17.69
N ARG A 356 3.67 13.09 18.92
CA ARG A 356 3.06 12.48 20.09
C ARG A 356 2.02 13.42 20.65
N LEU A 357 0.74 13.09 20.45
CA LEU A 357 -0.34 13.66 21.25
C LEU A 357 -0.03 13.43 22.74
N PRO A 358 -0.23 14.42 23.63
CA PRO A 358 -0.11 14.23 25.06
C PRO A 358 -1.01 13.06 25.48
N ARG A 359 -0.48 12.14 26.30
CA ARG A 359 -1.30 11.05 26.82
C ARG A 359 -2.46 11.68 27.60
N ARG A 360 -3.71 11.35 27.23
CA ARG A 360 -4.84 11.56 28.14
C ARG A 360 -4.48 10.86 29.46
N GLY A 361 -4.74 11.53 30.58
CA GLY A 361 -4.36 11.08 31.93
C GLY A 361 -4.84 9.65 32.24
N PRO A 362 -4.39 9.07 33.37
CA PRO A 362 -4.68 7.68 33.72
C PRO A 362 -6.16 7.35 33.52
N ARG A 363 -6.45 6.27 32.79
CA ARG A 363 -7.81 5.73 32.74
C ARG A 363 -8.22 5.44 34.18
N VAL A 364 -9.37 5.98 34.60
CA VAL A 364 -9.96 5.67 35.91
C VAL A 364 -9.95 4.15 36.06
N ALA A 365 -9.34 3.66 37.14
CA ALA A 365 -9.30 2.23 37.43
C ALA A 365 -10.74 1.69 37.42
N PRO A 366 -11.00 0.48 36.89
CA PRO A 366 -12.30 -0.14 36.98
C PRO A 366 -12.76 -0.09 38.45
N GLN A 367 -13.93 0.48 38.71
CA GLN A 367 -14.49 0.47 40.06
C GLN A 367 -14.60 -0.99 40.49
N ALA A 368 -13.92 -1.33 41.58
CA ALA A 368 -14.11 -2.61 42.23
C ALA A 368 -15.53 -2.62 42.80
N HIS A 369 -16.48 -3.17 42.05
CA HIS A 369 -17.76 -3.56 42.62
C HIS A 369 -17.46 -4.65 43.65
N ARG A 370 -17.54 -4.27 44.93
CA ARG A 370 -17.47 -5.20 46.07
C ARG A 370 -18.59 -6.22 45.90
N PHE A 371 -18.24 -7.50 45.77
CA PHE A 371 -19.12 -8.57 46.23
C PHE A 371 -19.00 -8.58 47.75
N GLY A 372 -19.98 -7.98 48.42
CA GLY A 372 -20.17 -8.03 49.86
C GLY A 372 -21.67 -8.18 50.13
N GLY A 373 -22.03 -9.27 50.79
CA GLY A 373 -23.41 -9.68 51.11
C GLY A 373 -23.49 -11.19 51.14
#